data_AF-A0A532D6I8-F1
#
_entry.id   AF-A0A532D6I8-F1
#
_cell.length_a   1.000
_cell.length_b   1.000
_cell.length_c   1.000
_cell.angle_alpha   90.00
_cell.angle_beta   90.00
_cell.angle_gamma   90.00
#
_symmetry.space_group_name_H-M   'P 1'
#
loop_
_entity.id
_entity.type
_entity.pdbx_description
1 polymer ?
#
loop_
_entity_poly.entity_id
_entity_poly.type
_entity_poly.pdbx_seq_one_letter_code
_entity_poly.pdbx_strand_id
1 'polypeptide(L)'
;MRRTALWLLAAVLVSGEALAAEETPSGLPERPAGTGVIVHQDGYVLTAHHVVVNARRIVIVTSGEIRHPAVVVSADPDQDLALLKIEAVGLSEAALGYAGGVRLGQEVFVFGFPFGLREVSVSQGRVGAVRTKGVKRVFQVDAAINPGNSGGPVFNRSGEVVGIVTTKFSHPSGIVPEGMAFAVPISYATPLLANIQDFDFALIGKTQTTLKREPLAAEEMVHEMARTTVRIDTLRVLEPPPTRGGQAEPPPNPPKPDPHPAPPPRPSSGSSHDQGPGKSVDPGSLVKPNDPHVAAQQEALQALAQQGLVPPDGMVLIPAGEFLLGAEDGLPDVRPMHKTYLSSYWVEKYEVSNAQYQRCVESGVCSPPKVRQAFEDSQFAQHPVTNITWNQARSYCQWRG
;
A
#
# COMPACT_ATOMS: atom_id res chain seq x y z
N MET A 1 16.66 4.85 52.95
CA MET A 1 17.41 3.81 52.21
C MET A 1 17.05 3.91 50.74
N ARG A 2 17.88 4.58 49.93
CA ARG A 2 17.72 4.70 48.47
C ARG A 2 18.53 3.58 47.82
N ARG A 3 17.90 2.73 47.00
CA ARG A 3 18.59 1.73 46.17
C ARG A 3 18.85 2.34 44.80
N THR A 4 20.09 2.77 44.58
CA THR A 4 20.67 3.14 43.29
C THR A 4 20.90 1.87 42.47
N ALA A 5 20.29 1.76 41.28
CA ALA A 5 20.61 0.74 40.30
C ALA A 5 21.65 1.30 39.33
N LEU A 6 22.84 0.71 39.39
CA LEU A 6 23.99 0.99 38.53
C LEU A 6 23.82 0.17 37.24
N TRP A 7 23.68 0.82 36.08
CA TRP A 7 23.75 0.14 34.79
C TRP A 7 25.20 0.14 34.30
N LEU A 8 25.81 -1.05 34.21
CA LEU A 8 27.12 -1.27 33.61
C LEU A 8 26.99 -1.21 32.08
N LEU A 9 27.53 -0.15 31.49
CA LEU A 9 27.84 -0.06 30.06
C LEU A 9 28.99 -1.01 29.74
N ALA A 10 28.72 -2.06 28.95
CA ALA A 10 29.76 -2.84 28.31
C ALA A 10 30.18 -2.12 27.02
N ALA A 11 31.29 -1.38 27.09
CA ALA A 11 31.99 -0.89 25.91
C ALA A 11 32.82 -2.02 25.32
N VAL A 12 32.44 -2.53 24.15
CA VAL A 12 33.31 -3.39 23.36
C VAL A 12 34.19 -2.48 22.50
N LEU A 13 35.44 -2.31 22.94
CA LEU A 13 36.53 -1.78 22.12
C LEU A 13 36.88 -2.84 21.07
N VAL A 14 36.43 -2.64 19.84
CA VAL A 14 37.03 -3.32 18.68
C VAL A 14 38.17 -2.44 18.20
N SER A 15 39.39 -2.91 18.44
CA SER A 15 40.63 -2.31 17.96
C SER A 15 40.61 -2.18 16.44
N GLY A 16 40.96 -0.98 15.96
CA GLY A 16 41.10 -0.71 14.54
C GLY A 16 42.29 -1.46 13.95
N GLU A 17 41.98 -2.40 13.05
CA GLU A 17 42.83 -2.68 11.90
C GLU A 17 42.13 -2.08 10.69
N ALA A 18 42.84 -1.16 10.03
CA ALA A 18 42.43 -0.57 8.78
C ALA A 18 42.39 -1.66 7.71
N LEU A 19 41.22 -2.28 7.54
CA LEU A 19 40.88 -2.90 6.27
C LEU A 19 40.64 -1.75 5.31
N ALA A 20 41.66 -1.48 4.51
CA ALA A 20 41.58 -0.67 3.32
C ALA A 20 40.25 -0.97 2.62
N ALA A 21 39.44 0.07 2.44
CA ALA A 21 38.38 0.03 1.46
C ALA A 21 39.06 -0.32 0.13
N GLU A 22 38.96 -1.57 -0.31
CA GLU A 22 39.10 -1.87 -1.72
C GLU A 22 38.03 -1.03 -2.42
N GLU A 23 38.47 0.08 -3.00
CA GLU A 23 37.74 0.78 -4.04
C GLU A 23 37.43 -0.24 -5.13
N THR A 24 36.27 -0.88 -5.00
CA THR A 24 35.73 -1.68 -6.07
C THR A 24 35.31 -0.67 -7.14
N PRO A 25 35.86 -0.71 -8.37
CA PRO A 25 35.44 0.19 -9.43
C PRO A 25 34.06 -0.26 -9.94
N SER A 26 33.01 0.02 -9.17
CA SER A 26 31.63 -0.16 -9.61
C SER A 26 31.17 1.08 -10.34
N GLY A 27 31.70 1.28 -11.54
CA GLY A 27 31.22 2.24 -12.53
C GLY A 27 29.86 1.86 -13.12
N LEU A 28 28.87 1.57 -12.28
CA LEU A 28 27.47 1.62 -12.66
C LEU A 28 26.86 2.82 -11.95
N PRO A 29 26.39 3.85 -12.67
CA PRO A 29 25.85 5.04 -12.03
C PRO A 29 24.67 4.61 -11.16
N GLU A 30 24.74 4.91 -9.86
CA GLU A 30 23.56 5.03 -9.00
C GLU A 30 22.64 6.02 -9.72
N ARG A 31 21.63 5.50 -10.41
CA ARG A 31 20.67 6.36 -11.08
C ARG A 31 19.64 6.77 -10.04
N PRO A 32 19.39 8.07 -9.87
CA PRO A 32 18.29 8.52 -9.04
C PRO A 32 16.99 7.95 -9.61
N ALA A 33 16.29 7.18 -8.81
CA ALA A 33 15.23 6.31 -9.27
C ALA A 33 13.86 6.99 -9.17
N GLY A 34 13.69 7.86 -8.19
CA GLY A 34 12.45 8.57 -7.96
C GLY A 34 12.46 9.39 -6.68
N THR A 35 11.27 9.78 -6.27
CA THR A 35 10.96 10.53 -5.07
C THR A 35 10.01 9.71 -4.20
N GLY A 36 9.99 9.96 -2.89
CA GLY A 36 8.95 9.49 -1.99
C GLY A 36 8.52 10.57 -1.00
N VAL A 37 7.55 10.24 -0.16
CA VAL A 37 7.06 11.09 0.92
C VAL A 37 6.94 10.31 2.22
N ILE A 38 7.44 10.88 3.31
CA ILE A 38 7.32 10.29 4.65
C ILE A 38 5.87 10.45 5.11
N VAL A 39 5.20 9.33 5.33
CA VAL A 39 3.79 9.26 5.74
C VAL A 39 3.59 8.81 7.17
N HIS A 40 4.67 8.45 7.86
CA HIS A 40 4.65 8.19 9.29
C HIS A 40 6.03 8.47 9.89
N GLN A 41 6.06 9.09 11.07
CA GLN A 41 7.29 9.45 11.79
C GLN A 41 8.21 8.25 12.10
N ASP A 42 7.68 7.03 12.16
CA ASP A 42 8.48 5.80 12.36
C ASP A 42 9.27 5.36 11.12
N GLY A 43 9.31 6.18 10.07
CA GLY A 43 10.11 5.92 8.87
C GLY A 43 9.35 5.19 7.77
N TYR A 44 8.03 5.38 7.69
CA TYR A 44 7.26 4.86 6.56
C TYR A 44 7.22 5.87 5.42
N VAL A 45 7.55 5.42 4.22
CA VAL A 45 7.65 6.27 3.03
C VAL A 45 6.79 5.70 1.91
N LEU A 46 5.90 6.52 1.35
CA LEU A 46 5.18 6.19 0.12
C LEU A 46 5.97 6.62 -1.11
N THR A 47 5.89 5.82 -2.17
CA THR A 47 6.43 6.12 -3.49
C THR A 47 5.65 5.37 -4.57
N ALA A 48 6.07 5.48 -5.83
CA ALA A 48 5.50 4.71 -6.93
C ALA A 48 6.15 3.31 -7.02
N HIS A 49 5.34 2.28 -7.25
CA HIS A 49 5.82 0.89 -7.31
C HIS A 49 6.90 0.66 -8.38
N HIS A 50 6.75 1.26 -9.56
CA HIS A 50 7.73 1.11 -10.64
C HIS A 50 9.11 1.68 -10.32
N VAL A 51 9.23 2.55 -9.31
CA VAL A 51 10.51 3.06 -8.82
C VAL A 51 11.31 1.93 -8.17
N VAL A 52 10.63 1.00 -7.47
CA VAL A 52 11.27 0.04 -6.55
C VAL A 52 11.20 -1.43 -7.00
N VAL A 53 10.27 -1.81 -7.89
CA VAL A 53 9.99 -3.22 -8.22
C VAL A 53 11.19 -4.09 -8.64
N ASN A 54 12.17 -3.51 -9.34
CA ASN A 54 13.37 -4.22 -9.83
C ASN A 54 14.65 -3.76 -9.11
N ALA A 55 14.51 -3.09 -7.97
CA ALA A 55 15.64 -2.64 -7.18
C ALA A 55 16.18 -3.80 -6.34
N ARG A 56 17.47 -4.10 -6.50
CA ARG A 56 18.21 -5.00 -5.59
C ARG A 56 18.46 -4.34 -4.24
N ARG A 57 18.69 -3.03 -4.26
CA ARG A 57 18.88 -2.21 -3.06
C ARG A 57 18.15 -0.89 -3.24
N ILE A 58 17.46 -0.47 -2.17
CA ILE A 58 16.76 0.79 -2.08
C ILE A 58 17.43 1.61 -0.97
N VAL A 59 17.77 2.85 -1.29
CA VAL A 59 18.30 3.82 -0.33
C VAL A 59 17.43 5.06 -0.39
N ILE A 60 16.91 5.48 0.77
CA ILE A 60 16.19 6.74 0.93
C ILE A 60 17.16 7.78 1.42
N VAL A 61 17.15 8.96 0.79
CA VAL A 61 17.95 10.11 1.20
C VAL A 61 17.02 11.19 1.73
N THR A 62 17.09 11.45 3.03
CA THR A 62 16.24 12.42 3.72
C THR A 62 16.86 13.83 3.66
N SER A 63 16.12 14.83 4.16
CA SER A 63 16.65 16.19 4.32
C SER A 63 17.99 16.17 5.07
N GLY A 64 19.01 16.83 4.53
CA GLY A 64 20.38 16.82 5.08
C GLY A 64 21.30 15.74 4.51
N GLU A 65 20.91 15.06 3.42
CA GLU A 65 21.72 14.06 2.70
C GLU A 65 22.03 12.80 3.50
N ILE A 66 21.20 12.49 4.49
CA ILE A 66 21.34 11.29 5.30
C ILE A 66 20.73 10.11 4.54
N ARG A 67 21.51 9.03 4.40
CA ARG A 67 21.15 7.86 3.59
C ARG A 67 20.70 6.71 4.48
N HIS A 68 19.51 6.17 4.21
CA HIS A 68 18.90 5.08 4.95
C HIS A 68 18.61 3.90 4.01
N PRO A 69 19.11 2.69 4.31
CA PRO A 69 18.63 1.48 3.63
C PRO A 69 17.13 1.31 3.88
N ALA A 70 16.38 0.95 2.84
CA ALA A 70 14.95 0.77 2.93
C ALA A 70 14.53 -0.64 2.50
N VAL A 71 13.44 -1.12 3.08
CA VAL A 71 12.76 -2.35 2.69
C VAL A 71 11.35 -2.04 2.21
N VAL A 72 10.83 -2.85 1.29
CA VAL A 72 9.43 -2.78 0.86
C VAL A 72 8.56 -3.47 1.91
N VAL A 73 7.60 -2.75 2.49
CA VAL A 73 6.63 -3.28 3.46
C VAL A 73 5.44 -3.87 2.72
N SER A 74 4.90 -3.11 1.76
CA SER A 74 3.75 -3.50 0.95
C SER A 74 3.76 -2.75 -0.37
N ALA A 75 3.16 -3.31 -1.41
CA ALA A 75 3.01 -2.62 -2.70
C ALA A 75 1.70 -2.99 -3.38
N ASP A 76 1.21 -2.07 -4.20
CA ASP A 76 0.07 -2.25 -5.10
C ASP A 76 0.55 -1.95 -6.54
N PRO A 77 0.86 -3.00 -7.33
CA PRO A 77 1.30 -2.84 -8.70
C PRO A 77 0.26 -2.22 -9.64
N ASP A 78 -1.04 -2.43 -9.37
CA ASP A 78 -2.13 -1.94 -10.22
C ASP A 78 -2.27 -0.42 -10.06
N GLN A 79 -2.24 0.06 -8.82
CA GLN A 79 -2.26 1.48 -8.52
C GLN A 79 -0.89 2.15 -8.71
N ASP A 80 0.18 1.36 -8.87
CA ASP A 80 1.56 1.82 -8.98
C ASP A 80 2.04 2.54 -7.71
N LEU A 81 1.75 1.96 -6.54
CA LEU A 81 2.13 2.48 -5.22
C LEU A 81 2.97 1.47 -4.44
N ALA A 82 3.92 1.95 -3.65
CA ALA A 82 4.68 1.14 -2.71
C ALA A 82 4.88 1.87 -1.38
N LEU A 83 4.85 1.11 -0.28
CA LEU A 83 5.19 1.56 1.06
C LEU A 83 6.53 0.95 1.45
N LEU A 84 7.45 1.81 1.85
CA LEU A 84 8.79 1.46 2.28
C LEU A 84 8.95 1.74 3.77
N LYS A 85 9.89 1.05 4.40
CA LYS A 85 10.32 1.31 5.79
C LYS A 85 11.82 1.61 5.82
N ILE A 86 12.18 2.63 6.58
CA ILE A 86 13.55 2.97 6.98
C ILE A 86 13.69 3.04 8.50
N GLU A 87 14.90 2.79 8.99
CA GLU A 87 15.26 3.03 10.39
C GLU A 87 15.86 4.44 10.53
N ALA A 88 15.06 5.35 11.09
CA ALA A 88 15.40 6.74 11.34
C ALA A 88 14.54 7.30 12.47
N VAL A 89 15.03 8.34 13.14
CA VAL A 89 14.34 9.04 14.22
C VAL A 89 14.24 10.53 13.92
N GLY A 90 13.24 11.21 14.48
CA GLY A 90 13.05 12.65 14.28
C GLY A 90 12.57 13.03 12.88
N LEU A 91 11.91 12.10 12.18
CA LEU A 91 11.33 12.36 10.87
C LEU A 91 10.08 13.22 10.98
N SER A 92 9.90 14.12 10.02
CA SER A 92 8.65 14.85 9.85
C SER A 92 7.69 14.04 8.98
N GLU A 93 6.44 13.93 9.41
CA GLU A 93 5.38 13.24 8.70
C GLU A 93 4.55 14.21 7.87
N ALA A 94 4.24 13.83 6.63
CA ALA A 94 3.35 14.60 5.77
C ALA A 94 1.88 14.37 6.16
N ALA A 95 1.12 15.46 6.26
CA ALA A 95 -0.32 15.36 6.41
C ALA A 95 -0.94 14.75 5.15
N LEU A 96 -1.81 13.76 5.31
CA LEU A 96 -2.54 13.15 4.19
C LEU A 96 -3.91 13.81 4.03
N GLY A 97 -4.25 14.18 2.80
CA GLY A 97 -5.52 14.85 2.50
C GLY A 97 -6.70 13.89 2.40
N TYR A 98 -7.91 14.42 2.55
CA TYR A 98 -9.12 13.63 2.34
C TYR A 98 -9.36 13.33 0.86
N ALA A 99 -9.78 12.10 0.59
CA ALA A 99 -10.06 11.58 -0.74
C ALA A 99 -11.39 12.04 -1.37
N GLY A 100 -12.00 13.10 -0.85
CA GLY A 100 -13.19 13.76 -1.40
C GLY A 100 -12.89 14.50 -2.71
N GLY A 101 -12.32 13.79 -3.68
CA GLY A 101 -12.04 14.22 -5.05
C GLY A 101 -11.16 15.45 -5.16
N VAL A 102 -9.91 15.26 -5.59
CA VAL A 102 -9.13 16.36 -6.16
C VAL A 102 -10.01 17.08 -7.20
N ARG A 103 -10.24 18.38 -7.01
CA ARG A 103 -11.20 19.15 -7.83
C ARG A 103 -10.53 19.69 -9.07
N LEU A 104 -11.27 19.76 -10.19
CA LEU A 104 -10.77 20.45 -11.38
C LEU A 104 -10.48 21.92 -11.04
N GLY A 105 -9.35 22.42 -11.54
CA GLY A 105 -8.83 23.76 -11.24
C GLY A 105 -8.19 23.91 -9.86
N GLN A 106 -8.20 22.88 -9.01
CA GLN A 106 -7.53 22.92 -7.72
C GLN A 106 -6.02 23.11 -7.91
N GLU A 107 -5.48 24.12 -7.25
CA GLU A 107 -4.05 24.39 -7.19
C GLU A 107 -3.34 23.33 -6.35
N VAL A 108 -2.20 22.87 -6.87
CA VAL A 108 -1.37 21.83 -6.26
C VAL A 108 0.12 22.13 -6.45
N PHE A 109 0.94 21.55 -5.59
CA PHE A 109 2.38 21.65 -5.62
C PHE A 109 2.99 20.26 -5.72
N VAL A 110 3.82 20.03 -6.71
CA VAL A 110 4.56 18.79 -6.92
C VAL A 110 5.95 18.97 -6.38
N PHE A 111 6.35 18.05 -5.49
CA PHE A 111 7.71 18.02 -4.95
C PHE A 111 8.44 16.79 -5.47
N GLY A 112 9.74 16.94 -5.75
CA GLY A 112 10.58 15.80 -6.06
C GLY A 112 12.01 16.17 -6.42
N PHE A 113 12.77 15.15 -6.82
CA PHE A 113 14.18 15.26 -7.16
C PHE A 113 14.36 14.98 -8.66
N PRO A 114 14.04 15.96 -9.53
CA PRO A 114 14.14 15.77 -10.97
C PRO A 114 15.60 15.47 -11.34
N PHE A 115 15.81 14.47 -12.18
CA PHE A 115 17.11 13.94 -12.57
C PHE A 115 18.01 13.55 -11.38
N GLY A 116 17.42 13.38 -10.18
CA GLY A 116 18.10 13.18 -8.91
C GLY A 116 19.05 14.26 -8.49
N LEU A 117 18.66 15.51 -8.73
CA LEU A 117 19.29 16.61 -8.04
C LEU A 117 19.32 16.37 -6.53
N ARG A 118 20.23 17.07 -5.86
CA ARG A 118 20.42 16.99 -4.41
C ARG A 118 19.33 17.75 -3.68
N GLU A 119 18.96 18.89 -4.25
CA GLU A 119 17.91 19.76 -3.74
C GLU A 119 16.54 19.29 -4.25
N VAL A 120 15.55 19.43 -3.38
CA VAL A 120 14.16 19.21 -3.76
C VAL A 120 13.70 20.33 -4.68
N SER A 121 13.05 19.95 -5.78
CA SER A 121 12.38 20.85 -6.71
C SER A 121 10.91 20.94 -6.37
N VAL A 122 10.35 22.15 -6.52
CA VAL A 122 8.92 22.41 -6.34
C VAL A 122 8.37 22.96 -7.64
N SER A 123 7.28 22.36 -8.11
CA SER A 123 6.55 22.82 -9.30
C SER A 123 5.08 23.04 -8.94
N GLN A 124 4.57 24.23 -9.23
CA GLN A 124 3.18 24.59 -9.02
C GLN A 124 2.35 24.27 -10.25
N GLY A 125 1.11 23.82 -10.05
CA GLY A 125 0.15 23.61 -11.13
C GLY A 125 -1.27 23.53 -10.60
N ARG A 126 -2.17 23.06 -11.46
CA ARG A 126 -3.59 22.86 -11.25
C ARG A 126 -4.02 21.52 -11.79
N VAL A 127 -5.10 21.02 -11.22
CA VAL A 127 -5.69 19.76 -11.62
C VAL A 127 -6.56 19.99 -12.85
N GLY A 128 -6.12 19.49 -14.01
CA GLY A 128 -6.77 19.73 -15.29
C GLY A 128 -7.88 18.74 -15.62
N ALA A 129 -7.74 17.49 -15.20
CA ALA A 129 -8.70 16.43 -15.49
C ALA A 129 -8.59 15.29 -14.48
N VAL A 130 -9.64 14.47 -14.39
CA VAL A 130 -9.55 13.16 -13.75
C VAL A 130 -9.81 12.10 -14.82
N ARG A 131 -8.88 11.15 -14.97
CA ARG A 131 -8.88 10.12 -15.99
C ARG A 131 -9.02 8.75 -15.33
N THR A 132 -9.72 7.85 -15.99
CA THR A 132 -9.93 6.48 -15.52
C THR A 132 -9.55 5.50 -16.63
N LYS A 133 -8.77 4.47 -16.29
CA LYS A 133 -8.42 3.34 -17.16
C LYS A 133 -8.61 2.05 -16.37
N GLY A 134 -9.67 1.31 -16.68
CA GLY A 134 -10.08 0.16 -15.85
C GLY A 134 -10.40 0.62 -14.42
N VAL A 135 -9.78 -0.03 -13.43
CA VAL A 135 -9.91 0.32 -12.00
C VAL A 135 -9.03 1.48 -11.55
N LYS A 136 -8.10 1.93 -12.40
CA LYS A 136 -7.13 2.98 -12.06
C LYS A 136 -7.68 4.36 -12.39
N ARG A 137 -7.91 5.18 -11.37
CA ARG A 137 -8.19 6.61 -11.50
C ARG A 137 -6.93 7.41 -11.22
N VAL A 138 -6.58 8.33 -12.11
CA VAL A 138 -5.49 9.29 -11.91
C VAL A 138 -6.02 10.69 -12.17
N PHE A 139 -5.42 11.70 -11.54
CA PHE A 139 -5.70 13.09 -11.88
C PHE A 139 -4.52 13.69 -12.64
N GLN A 140 -4.85 14.50 -13.63
CA GLN A 140 -3.91 15.21 -14.48
C GLN A 140 -3.55 16.53 -13.81
N VAL A 141 -2.26 16.87 -13.81
CA VAL A 141 -1.74 18.13 -13.30
C VAL A 141 -0.94 18.82 -14.41
N ASP A 142 -1.08 20.15 -14.52
CA ASP A 142 -0.35 20.99 -15.47
C ASP A 142 0.97 21.56 -14.89
N ALA A 143 1.54 20.88 -13.89
CA ALA A 143 2.82 21.22 -13.28
C ALA A 143 3.99 20.63 -14.08
N ALA A 144 5.15 21.30 -14.03
CA ALA A 144 6.38 20.75 -14.61
C ALA A 144 6.80 19.47 -13.86
N ILE A 145 6.78 18.34 -14.56
CA ILE A 145 7.21 17.04 -14.02
C ILE A 145 8.26 16.45 -14.95
N ASN A 146 9.42 16.15 -14.37
CA ASN A 146 10.57 15.57 -15.05
C ASN A 146 10.86 14.16 -14.51
N PRO A 147 11.62 13.32 -15.24
CA PRO A 147 12.16 12.08 -14.69
C PRO A 147 12.79 12.30 -13.31
N GLY A 148 12.52 11.45 -12.33
CA GLY A 148 12.95 11.62 -10.93
C GLY A 148 11.85 12.14 -9.99
N ASN A 149 10.83 12.84 -10.51
CA ASN A 149 9.65 13.21 -9.72
C ASN A 149 8.68 12.03 -9.48
N SER A 150 8.83 10.91 -10.20
CA SER A 150 8.02 9.70 -10.01
C SER A 150 8.04 9.24 -8.56
N GLY A 151 6.86 8.99 -8.01
CA GLY A 151 6.67 8.62 -6.61
C GLY A 151 6.64 9.81 -5.65
N GLY A 152 6.89 11.03 -6.12
CA GLY A 152 6.86 12.24 -5.31
C GLY A 152 5.44 12.68 -4.94
N PRO A 153 5.29 13.42 -3.82
CA PRO A 153 3.99 13.89 -3.35
C PRO A 153 3.47 15.05 -4.19
N VAL A 154 2.15 15.08 -4.33
CA VAL A 154 1.38 16.22 -4.81
C VAL A 154 0.61 16.79 -3.62
N PHE A 155 0.96 18.01 -3.22
CA PHE A 155 0.35 18.71 -2.09
C PHE A 155 -0.75 19.67 -2.55
N ASN A 156 -1.78 19.87 -1.73
CA ASN A 156 -2.72 20.99 -1.87
C ASN A 156 -2.24 22.23 -1.11
N ARG A 157 -2.99 23.34 -1.18
CA ARG A 157 -2.67 24.59 -0.47
C ARG A 157 -2.69 24.49 1.06
N SER A 158 -3.24 23.43 1.62
CA SER A 158 -3.24 23.15 3.06
C SER A 158 -2.01 22.37 3.50
N GLY A 159 -1.11 21.99 2.58
CA GLY A 159 0.05 21.16 2.89
C GLY A 159 -0.29 19.67 3.01
N GLU A 160 -1.45 19.25 2.50
CA GLU A 160 -1.86 17.84 2.50
C GLU A 160 -1.43 17.14 1.22
N VAL A 161 -0.88 15.94 1.33
CA VAL A 161 -0.65 15.05 0.19
C VAL A 161 -2.01 14.61 -0.34
N VAL A 162 -2.32 14.96 -1.58
CA VAL A 162 -3.55 14.57 -2.29
C VAL A 162 -3.29 13.54 -3.40
N GLY A 163 -2.03 13.30 -3.74
CA GLY A 163 -1.65 12.21 -4.63
C GLY A 163 -0.15 11.97 -4.73
N ILE A 164 0.20 10.94 -5.49
CA ILE A 164 1.57 10.49 -5.76
C ILE A 164 1.81 10.50 -7.26
N VAL A 165 2.88 11.17 -7.71
CA VAL A 165 3.21 11.28 -9.15
C VAL A 165 3.50 9.91 -9.74
N THR A 166 2.93 9.61 -10.91
CA THR A 166 3.16 8.36 -11.65
C THR A 166 3.46 8.63 -13.13
N THR A 167 4.45 7.91 -13.67
CA THR A 167 4.77 7.90 -15.11
C THR A 167 4.30 6.63 -15.82
N LYS A 168 3.72 5.67 -15.07
CA LYS A 168 3.11 4.46 -15.64
C LYS A 168 1.78 4.73 -16.35
N PHE A 169 1.20 5.91 -16.16
CA PHE A 169 0.00 6.32 -16.87
C PHE A 169 0.38 7.12 -18.12
N SER A 170 0.31 6.47 -19.28
CA SER A 170 0.48 7.11 -20.59
C SER A 170 -0.85 7.19 -21.34
N HIS A 171 -0.97 8.22 -22.19
CA HIS A 171 -2.10 8.35 -23.09
C HIS A 171 -2.18 7.13 -24.04
N PRO A 172 -3.37 6.69 -24.48
CA PRO A 172 -3.51 5.55 -25.40
C PRO A 172 -2.70 5.67 -26.70
N SER A 173 -2.35 6.88 -27.12
CA SER A 173 -1.49 7.14 -28.29
C SER A 173 0.01 6.86 -28.05
N GLY A 174 0.40 6.49 -26.82
CA GLY A 174 1.80 6.31 -26.43
C GLY A 174 2.60 7.62 -26.27
N ILE A 175 2.07 8.73 -26.76
CA ILE A 175 2.62 10.08 -26.63
C ILE A 175 2.00 10.73 -25.40
N VAL A 176 2.81 11.11 -24.42
CA VAL A 176 2.38 12.02 -23.35
C VAL A 176 2.71 13.44 -23.81
N PRO A 177 1.72 14.29 -24.13
CA PRO A 177 2.01 15.66 -24.55
C PRO A 177 2.75 16.42 -23.46
N GLU A 178 3.65 17.32 -23.87
CA GLU A 178 4.37 18.20 -22.96
C GLU A 178 3.40 18.98 -22.06
N GLY A 179 3.72 19.10 -20.78
CA GLY A 179 2.86 19.77 -19.79
C GLY A 179 1.68 18.93 -19.28
N MET A 180 1.58 17.64 -19.61
CA MET A 180 0.65 16.71 -18.96
C MET A 180 1.37 15.71 -18.08
N ALA A 181 1.06 15.72 -16.80
CA ALA A 181 1.51 14.72 -15.85
C ALA A 181 0.35 14.15 -15.05
N PHE A 182 0.56 12.98 -14.45
CA PHE A 182 -0.49 12.23 -13.75
C PHE A 182 -0.06 11.90 -12.33
N ALA A 183 -1.03 11.91 -11.44
CA ALA A 183 -0.87 11.48 -10.06
C ALA A 183 -1.98 10.51 -9.65
N VAL A 184 -1.58 9.50 -8.89
CA VAL A 184 -2.45 8.54 -8.24
C VAL A 184 -3.07 9.22 -7.02
N PRO A 185 -4.41 9.21 -6.83
CA PRO A 185 -5.05 9.75 -5.65
C PRO A 185 -4.51 9.12 -4.36
N ILE A 186 -4.30 9.94 -3.32
CA ILE A 186 -3.75 9.46 -2.04
C ILE A 186 -4.64 8.41 -1.36
N SER A 187 -5.96 8.39 -1.64
CA SER A 187 -6.87 7.35 -1.15
C SER A 187 -6.44 5.94 -1.52
N TYR A 188 -5.78 5.76 -2.65
CA TYR A 188 -5.35 4.43 -3.07
C TYR A 188 -4.19 3.90 -2.23
N ALA A 189 -3.55 4.74 -1.43
CA ALA A 189 -2.57 4.30 -0.45
C ALA A 189 -3.20 3.74 0.84
N THR A 190 -4.50 3.90 1.08
CA THR A 190 -5.15 3.44 2.33
C THR A 190 -4.88 1.97 2.66
N PRO A 191 -4.97 1.00 1.73
CA PRO A 191 -4.63 -0.39 2.01
C PRO A 191 -3.16 -0.60 2.39
N LEU A 192 -2.24 0.19 1.82
CA LEU A 192 -0.82 0.14 2.14
C LEU A 192 -0.58 0.68 3.56
N LEU A 193 -1.18 1.84 3.88
CA LEU A 193 -1.07 2.49 5.19
C LEU A 193 -1.59 1.61 6.34
N ALA A 194 -2.52 0.67 6.06
CA ALA A 194 -3.01 -0.27 7.06
C ALA A 194 -1.93 -1.26 7.55
N ASN A 195 -0.80 -1.38 6.85
CA ASN A 195 0.35 -2.17 7.30
C ASN A 195 1.21 -1.45 8.34
N ILE A 196 0.85 -0.22 8.71
CA ILE A 196 1.50 0.55 9.78
C ILE A 196 0.69 0.30 11.07
N GLN A 197 1.30 -0.39 12.03
CA GLN A 197 0.65 -0.94 13.23
C GLN A 197 -0.21 0.09 14.00
N ASP A 198 0.23 1.35 14.07
CA ASP A 198 -0.43 2.40 14.84
C ASP A 198 -0.92 3.60 14.02
N PHE A 199 -1.06 3.44 12.71
CA PHE A 199 -1.51 4.53 11.85
C PHE A 199 -2.90 5.04 12.26
N ASP A 200 -3.01 6.35 12.49
CA ASP A 200 -4.27 7.00 12.83
C ASP A 200 -4.97 7.52 11.57
N PHE A 201 -5.83 6.68 10.99
CA PHE A 201 -6.67 7.06 9.86
C PHE A 201 -7.59 8.25 10.14
N ALA A 202 -7.85 8.59 11.41
CA ALA A 202 -8.66 9.76 11.75
C ALA A 202 -7.92 11.08 11.47
N LEU A 203 -6.62 11.07 11.20
CA LEU A 203 -5.83 12.24 10.82
C LEU A 203 -5.96 12.58 9.32
N ILE A 204 -6.38 11.63 8.48
CA ILE A 204 -6.55 11.88 7.05
C ILE A 204 -7.60 12.97 6.82
N GLY A 205 -7.22 14.02 6.11
CA GLY A 205 -8.09 15.14 5.77
C GLY A 205 -8.34 16.13 6.89
N LYS A 206 -7.61 16.03 8.00
CA LYS A 206 -7.70 16.96 9.12
C LYS A 206 -6.44 17.79 9.22
N THR A 207 -6.29 18.75 8.31
CA THR A 207 -5.15 19.66 8.38
C THR A 207 -5.51 20.91 9.16
N GLN A 208 -4.78 21.11 10.26
CA GLN A 208 -4.74 22.31 11.12
C GLN A 208 -5.94 22.64 12.02
N THR A 209 -7.02 21.85 12.08
CA THR A 209 -8.07 22.13 13.09
C THR A 209 -7.72 21.63 14.49
N THR A 210 -6.85 20.62 14.60
CA THR A 210 -6.48 20.00 15.89
C THR A 210 -5.19 20.55 16.50
N LEU A 211 -4.29 21.10 15.68
CA LEU A 211 -3.11 21.83 16.16
C LEU A 211 -3.48 23.32 16.19
N LYS A 212 -3.63 23.90 17.38
CA LYS A 212 -3.70 25.37 17.57
C LYS A 212 -2.41 26.04 17.09
N ARG A 213 -2.17 26.09 15.78
CA ARG A 213 -1.05 26.79 15.16
C ARG A 213 -1.62 27.87 14.28
N GLU A 214 -1.10 29.09 14.44
CA GLU A 214 -1.36 30.19 13.51
C GLU A 214 -1.03 29.73 12.08
N PRO A 215 -1.72 30.26 11.06
CA PRO A 215 -1.43 29.94 9.66
C PRO A 215 0.06 30.19 9.39
N LEU A 216 0.79 29.14 9.00
CA LEU A 216 2.19 29.27 8.61
C LEU A 216 2.29 30.17 7.37
N ALA A 217 3.37 30.97 7.30
CA ALA A 217 3.68 31.69 6.08
C ALA A 217 3.91 30.70 4.93
N ALA A 218 3.60 31.11 3.69
CA ALA A 218 3.70 30.22 2.52
C ALA A 218 5.10 29.60 2.35
N GLU A 219 6.16 30.37 2.63
CA GLU A 219 7.55 29.90 2.57
C GLU A 219 7.83 28.81 3.62
N GLU A 220 7.31 28.98 4.83
CA GLU A 220 7.50 28.03 5.93
C GLU A 220 6.75 26.71 5.65
N MET A 221 5.55 26.81 5.07
CA MET A 221 4.79 25.63 4.63
C MET A 221 5.52 24.84 3.52
N VAL A 222 6.12 25.53 2.54
CA VAL A 222 6.93 24.89 1.49
C VAL A 222 8.14 24.18 2.08
N HIS A 223 8.78 24.77 3.10
CA HIS A 223 9.92 24.16 3.78
C HIS A 223 9.52 22.89 4.56
N GLU A 224 8.37 22.90 5.23
CA GLU A 224 7.85 21.71 5.91
C GLU A 224 7.48 20.60 4.92
N MET A 225 6.81 20.93 3.80
CA MET A 225 6.53 19.95 2.73
C MET A 225 7.82 19.36 2.13
N ALA A 226 8.83 20.20 1.91
CA ALA A 226 10.16 19.78 1.46
C ALA A 226 10.83 18.79 2.43
N ARG A 227 10.75 19.00 3.74
CA ARG A 227 11.31 18.10 4.77
C ARG A 227 10.72 16.70 4.75
N THR A 228 9.44 16.58 4.43
CA THR A 228 8.75 15.30 4.31
C THR A 228 9.02 14.57 2.99
N THR A 229 9.57 15.27 1.99
CA THR A 229 9.86 14.72 0.67
C THR A 229 11.28 14.16 0.63
N VAL A 230 11.44 12.94 0.13
CA VAL A 230 12.72 12.20 0.17
C VAL A 230 13.15 11.71 -1.21
N ARG A 231 14.46 11.63 -1.45
CA ARG A 231 15.01 11.07 -2.69
C ARG A 231 15.13 9.56 -2.55
N ILE A 232 14.88 8.83 -3.63
CA ILE A 232 15.04 7.37 -3.67
C ILE A 232 16.10 7.00 -4.70
N ASP A 233 17.17 6.38 -4.22
CA ASP A 233 18.25 5.83 -5.03
C ASP A 233 18.06 4.30 -5.09
N THR A 234 18.12 3.73 -6.30
CA THR A 234 18.01 2.26 -6.48
C THR A 234 19.20 1.71 -7.24
N LEU A 235 19.69 0.55 -6.79
CA LEU A 235 20.60 -0.29 -7.56
C LEU A 235 19.77 -1.37 -8.24
N ARG A 236 19.72 -1.35 -9.58
CA ARG A 236 19.01 -2.36 -10.37
C ARG A 236 19.94 -3.51 -10.72
N VAL A 237 19.37 -4.71 -10.85
CA VAL A 237 20.06 -5.80 -11.55
C VAL A 237 20.07 -5.43 -13.03
N LEU A 238 21.25 -5.21 -13.60
CA LEU A 238 21.36 -5.22 -15.06
C LEU A 238 21.10 -6.66 -15.49
N GLU A 239 20.04 -6.88 -16.26
CA GLU A 239 19.97 -8.11 -17.06
C GLU A 239 21.25 -8.16 -17.90
N PRO A 240 21.96 -9.31 -17.93
CA PRO A 240 23.08 -9.45 -18.84
C PRO A 240 22.55 -9.16 -20.25
N PRO A 241 23.28 -8.40 -21.09
CA PRO A 241 22.86 -8.20 -22.46
C PRO A 241 22.59 -9.57 -23.07
N PRO A 242 21.52 -9.73 -23.87
CA PRO A 242 21.23 -11.00 -24.51
C PRO A 242 22.53 -11.45 -25.17
N THR A 243 23.00 -12.62 -24.79
CA THR A 243 24.14 -13.26 -25.43
C THR A 243 23.84 -13.20 -26.92
N ARG A 244 24.74 -12.60 -27.71
CA ARG A 244 24.74 -12.74 -29.17
C ARG A 244 24.97 -14.23 -29.44
N GLY A 245 23.89 -15.02 -29.35
CA GLY A 245 23.81 -16.33 -29.93
C GLY A 245 24.13 -16.15 -31.40
N GLY A 246 25.08 -16.95 -31.90
CA GLY A 246 25.44 -16.95 -33.31
C GLY A 246 24.18 -16.98 -34.18
N GLN A 247 24.24 -16.28 -35.29
CA GLN A 247 23.20 -16.25 -36.30
C GLN A 247 22.77 -17.70 -36.63
N ALA A 248 21.61 -18.10 -36.13
CA ALA A 248 20.85 -19.16 -36.75
C ALA A 248 20.02 -18.50 -37.85
N GLU A 249 20.29 -18.91 -39.07
CA GLU A 249 19.55 -18.53 -40.27
C GLU A 249 18.03 -18.75 -40.02
N PRO A 250 17.15 -17.83 -40.44
CA PRO A 250 15.72 -18.02 -40.27
C PRO A 250 15.27 -19.27 -41.04
N PRO A 251 14.40 -20.12 -40.46
CA PRO A 251 13.86 -21.25 -41.19
C PRO A 251 13.06 -20.76 -42.41
N PRO A 252 13.09 -21.48 -43.54
CA PRO A 252 12.36 -21.08 -44.74
C PRO A 252 10.86 -21.01 -44.48
N ASN A 253 10.21 -20.01 -45.08
CA ASN A 253 8.77 -19.78 -44.98
C ASN A 253 7.99 -21.05 -45.38
N PRO A 254 6.92 -21.41 -44.64
CA PRO A 254 6.02 -22.47 -45.05
C PRO A 254 5.31 -22.09 -46.36
N PRO A 255 5.00 -23.07 -47.25
CA PRO A 255 4.30 -22.80 -48.49
C PRO A 255 2.90 -22.24 -48.23
N LYS A 256 2.47 -21.29 -49.07
CA LYS A 256 1.14 -20.68 -49.03
C LYS A 256 0.05 -21.78 -49.15
N PRO A 257 -1.02 -21.71 -48.34
CA PRO A 257 -2.17 -22.59 -48.52
C PRO A 257 -2.97 -22.20 -49.78
N ASP A 258 -3.42 -23.22 -50.50
CA ASP A 258 -4.32 -23.11 -51.66
C ASP A 258 -5.67 -22.47 -51.27
N PRO A 259 -6.38 -21.82 -52.21
CA PRO A 259 -7.64 -21.16 -51.94
C PRO A 259 -8.76 -22.18 -51.66
N HIS A 260 -9.35 -22.13 -50.47
CA HIS A 260 -10.52 -22.93 -50.13
C HIS A 260 -11.79 -22.46 -50.89
N PRO A 261 -12.64 -23.39 -51.36
CA PRO A 261 -13.92 -23.09 -51.98
C PRO A 261 -14.99 -22.64 -50.97
N ALA A 262 -15.97 -21.87 -51.49
CA ALA A 262 -17.02 -21.19 -50.74
C ALA A 262 -17.90 -22.10 -49.85
N PRO A 263 -18.42 -21.59 -48.71
CA PRO A 263 -19.27 -22.38 -47.81
C PRO A 263 -20.74 -22.48 -48.30
N PRO A 264 -21.40 -23.64 -48.15
CA PRO A 264 -22.83 -23.80 -48.39
C PRO A 264 -23.71 -23.23 -47.24
N PRO A 265 -25.01 -22.96 -47.50
CA PRO A 265 -25.85 -22.16 -46.62
C PRO A 265 -26.38 -22.91 -45.39
N ARG A 266 -26.68 -22.11 -44.36
CA ARG A 266 -27.23 -22.46 -43.05
C ARG A 266 -28.68 -22.96 -43.12
N PRO A 267 -29.09 -23.96 -42.31
CA PRO A 267 -30.49 -24.17 -41.96
C PRO A 267 -30.88 -23.39 -40.69
N SER A 268 -32.16 -23.05 -40.62
CA SER A 268 -32.86 -22.28 -39.58
C SER A 268 -33.66 -23.15 -38.59
N SER A 269 -34.14 -22.50 -37.52
CA SER A 269 -35.09 -22.93 -36.46
C SER A 269 -34.48 -23.75 -35.31
N GLY A 270 -34.88 -23.59 -34.04
CA GLY A 270 -36.00 -22.86 -33.43
C GLY A 270 -35.86 -22.80 -31.89
N SER A 271 -36.79 -22.09 -31.26
CA SER A 271 -36.93 -21.81 -29.82
C SER A 271 -37.31 -23.03 -28.96
N SER A 272 -36.87 -23.07 -27.69
CA SER A 272 -37.74 -23.46 -26.58
C SER A 272 -37.20 -22.99 -25.22
N HIS A 273 -38.09 -22.42 -24.42
CA HIS A 273 -38.00 -22.29 -22.97
C HIS A 273 -38.25 -23.66 -22.33
N ASP A 274 -37.57 -23.98 -21.21
CA ASP A 274 -38.21 -24.77 -20.15
C ASP A 274 -37.56 -24.54 -18.78
N GLN A 275 -38.39 -24.58 -17.73
CA GLN A 275 -38.06 -24.35 -16.32
C GLN A 275 -38.09 -25.66 -15.50
N GLY A 276 -37.20 -25.75 -14.51
CA GLY A 276 -37.38 -26.52 -13.26
C GLY A 276 -36.68 -27.90 -13.17
N PRO A 277 -36.63 -28.56 -11.99
CA PRO A 277 -36.90 -28.12 -10.61
C PRO A 277 -35.73 -28.41 -9.62
N GLY A 278 -35.87 -27.91 -8.38
CA GLY A 278 -34.86 -27.98 -7.31
C GLY A 278 -34.50 -29.38 -6.80
N LYS A 279 -33.24 -29.53 -6.37
CA LYS A 279 -32.72 -30.71 -5.67
C LYS A 279 -32.44 -30.37 -4.20
N SER A 280 -33.02 -31.18 -3.31
CA SER A 280 -32.69 -31.27 -1.89
C SER A 280 -31.24 -31.71 -1.71
N VAL A 281 -30.47 -30.98 -0.90
CA VAL A 281 -29.07 -31.32 -0.57
C VAL A 281 -29.02 -32.07 0.76
N ASP A 282 -28.32 -33.20 0.74
CA ASP A 282 -28.07 -34.14 1.83
C ASP A 282 -27.13 -33.51 2.89
N PRO A 283 -27.49 -33.44 4.19
CA PRO A 283 -26.74 -32.69 5.22
C PRO A 283 -25.36 -33.27 5.58
N GLY A 284 -24.95 -34.40 4.99
CA GLY A 284 -23.67 -35.08 5.24
C GLY A 284 -22.55 -34.84 4.22
N SER A 285 -22.78 -34.07 3.14
CA SER A 285 -21.79 -33.94 2.04
C SER A 285 -21.17 -32.54 1.84
N LEU A 286 -21.39 -31.62 2.78
CA LEU A 286 -20.72 -30.32 2.72
C LEU A 286 -19.24 -30.47 3.07
N VAL A 287 -18.41 -30.64 2.03
CA VAL A 287 -16.97 -30.34 2.11
C VAL A 287 -16.87 -28.92 2.67
N LYS A 288 -16.27 -28.76 3.84
CA LYS A 288 -16.18 -27.43 4.43
C LYS A 288 -15.24 -26.62 3.52
N PRO A 289 -15.58 -25.38 3.15
CA PRO A 289 -14.78 -24.59 2.21
C PRO A 289 -13.29 -24.49 2.56
N ASN A 290 -12.95 -24.67 3.84
CA ASN A 290 -11.59 -24.55 4.36
C ASN A 290 -10.82 -25.87 4.45
N ASP A 291 -11.44 -27.03 4.27
CA ASP A 291 -10.78 -28.34 4.34
C ASP A 291 -9.49 -28.43 3.47
N PRO A 292 -9.46 -27.91 2.22
CA PRO A 292 -8.22 -27.93 1.41
C PRO A 292 -7.13 -26.98 1.91
N HIS A 293 -7.44 -26.01 2.78
CA HIS A 293 -6.49 -25.02 3.29
C HIS A 293 -5.89 -25.41 4.66
N VAL A 294 -6.40 -26.45 5.32
CA VAL A 294 -5.95 -26.90 6.64
C VAL A 294 -4.48 -27.31 6.63
N ALA A 295 -4.00 -27.98 5.58
CA ALA A 295 -2.61 -28.40 5.47
C ALA A 295 -1.65 -27.21 5.37
N ALA A 296 -1.96 -26.22 4.54
CA ALA A 296 -1.18 -24.98 4.39
C ALA A 296 -1.18 -24.15 5.68
N GLN A 297 -2.31 -24.12 6.38
CA GLN A 297 -2.42 -23.49 7.69
C GLN A 297 -1.52 -24.18 8.72
N GLN A 298 -1.50 -25.51 8.74
CA GLN A 298 -0.67 -26.29 9.66
C GLN A 298 0.83 -26.11 9.40
N GLU A 299 1.24 -26.04 8.14
CA GLU A 299 2.63 -25.80 7.76
C GLU A 299 3.09 -24.38 8.15
N ALA A 300 2.25 -23.37 7.91
CA ALA A 300 2.51 -22.00 8.33
C ALA A 300 2.59 -21.87 9.87
N LEU A 301 1.71 -22.57 10.61
CA LEU A 301 1.76 -22.65 12.07
C LEU A 301 3.07 -23.25 12.57
N GLN A 302 3.56 -24.33 11.94
CA GLN A 302 4.83 -24.95 12.30
C GLN A 302 6.02 -24.02 12.04
N ALA A 303 6.03 -23.31 10.91
CA ALA A 303 7.07 -22.33 10.59
C ALA A 303 7.10 -21.16 11.59
N LEU A 304 5.94 -20.65 11.99
CA LEU A 304 5.82 -19.59 13.00
C LEU A 304 6.25 -20.08 14.39
N ALA A 305 5.86 -21.30 14.78
CA ALA A 305 6.28 -21.90 16.05
C ALA A 305 7.81 -22.07 16.13
N GLN A 306 8.48 -22.43 15.02
CA GLN A 306 9.94 -22.48 14.94
C GLN A 306 10.61 -21.10 15.13
N GLN A 307 9.88 -20.01 14.84
CA GLN A 307 10.30 -18.63 15.07
C GLN A 307 9.91 -18.11 16.46
N GLY A 308 9.32 -18.95 17.31
CA GLY A 308 8.84 -18.57 18.65
C GLY A 308 7.51 -17.81 18.66
N LEU A 309 6.81 -17.74 17.52
CA LEU A 309 5.49 -17.11 17.40
C LEU A 309 4.40 -18.17 17.62
N VAL A 310 3.78 -18.12 18.80
CA VAL A 310 2.69 -19.05 19.19
C VAL A 310 1.30 -18.44 18.93
N PRO A 311 0.28 -19.28 18.63
CA PRO A 311 -1.10 -18.85 18.51
C PRO A 311 -1.60 -18.15 19.78
N PRO A 312 -2.24 -16.98 19.67
CA PRO A 312 -3.06 -16.45 20.76
C PRO A 312 -4.24 -17.39 21.06
N ASP A 313 -4.64 -17.46 22.33
CA ASP A 313 -5.72 -18.34 22.78
C ASP A 313 -7.04 -18.07 22.02
N GLY A 314 -7.63 -19.14 21.48
CA GLY A 314 -8.92 -19.09 20.78
C GLY A 314 -8.89 -18.51 19.36
N MET A 315 -7.70 -18.24 18.81
CA MET A 315 -7.53 -17.76 17.44
C MET A 315 -7.11 -18.87 16.47
N VAL A 316 -7.39 -18.65 15.19
CA VAL A 316 -6.98 -19.49 14.07
C VAL A 316 -6.08 -18.69 13.13
N LEU A 317 -5.02 -19.31 12.63
CA LEU A 317 -4.10 -18.67 11.68
C LEU A 317 -4.75 -18.63 10.30
N ILE A 318 -4.84 -17.46 9.69
CA ILE A 318 -5.11 -17.36 8.27
C ILE A 318 -3.74 -17.30 7.58
N PRO A 319 -3.39 -18.28 6.72
CA PRO A 319 -2.11 -18.27 6.03
C PRO A 319 -2.04 -17.06 5.07
N ALA A 320 -0.81 -16.62 4.79
CA ALA A 320 -0.60 -15.57 3.80
C ALA A 320 -1.12 -16.03 2.42
N GLY A 321 -1.69 -15.11 1.65
CA GLY A 321 -2.24 -15.47 0.35
C GLY A 321 -3.04 -14.37 -0.31
N GLU A 322 -3.55 -14.68 -1.50
CA GLU A 322 -4.48 -13.82 -2.21
C GLU A 322 -5.90 -13.99 -1.63
N PHE A 323 -6.51 -12.89 -1.24
CA PHE A 323 -7.89 -12.79 -0.79
C PHE A 323 -8.69 -11.93 -1.76
N LEU A 324 -9.98 -12.20 -1.83
CA LEU A 324 -10.92 -11.36 -2.59
C LEU A 324 -11.63 -10.46 -1.58
N LEU A 325 -11.43 -9.15 -1.70
CA LEU A 325 -12.08 -8.14 -0.88
C LEU A 325 -13.10 -7.36 -1.70
N GLY A 326 -14.16 -6.92 -1.02
CA GLY A 326 -15.28 -6.24 -1.65
C GLY A 326 -16.31 -7.20 -2.24
N ALA A 327 -17.38 -6.64 -2.79
CA ALA A 327 -18.49 -7.39 -3.38
C ALA A 327 -19.09 -6.60 -4.55
N GLU A 328 -19.21 -7.22 -5.73
CA GLU A 328 -19.77 -6.57 -6.93
C GLU A 328 -21.25 -6.19 -6.77
N ASP A 329 -21.98 -6.89 -5.91
CA ASP A 329 -23.37 -6.65 -5.56
C ASP A 329 -23.55 -5.90 -4.22
N GLY A 330 -22.45 -5.53 -3.55
CA GLY A 330 -22.47 -4.84 -2.25
C GLY A 330 -22.80 -3.34 -2.30
N LEU A 331 -22.69 -2.67 -1.16
CA LEU A 331 -22.80 -1.21 -1.07
C LEU A 331 -21.72 -0.49 -1.92
N PRO A 332 -21.91 0.79 -2.32
CA PRO A 332 -20.96 1.48 -3.19
C PRO A 332 -19.53 1.58 -2.66
N ASP A 333 -19.35 1.55 -1.34
CA ASP A 333 -18.07 1.63 -0.64
C ASP A 333 -17.33 0.29 -0.53
N VAL A 334 -17.98 -0.83 -0.83
CA VAL A 334 -17.37 -2.17 -0.89
C VAL A 334 -17.13 -2.65 -2.33
N ARG A 335 -17.38 -1.80 -3.33
CA ARG A 335 -17.09 -2.05 -4.75
C ARG A 335 -15.82 -1.32 -5.21
N PRO A 336 -15.07 -1.88 -6.18
CA PRO A 336 -15.29 -3.19 -6.81
C PRO A 336 -14.70 -4.33 -5.98
N MET A 337 -15.10 -5.55 -6.34
CA MET A 337 -14.43 -6.73 -5.83
C MET A 337 -13.02 -6.82 -6.43
N HIS A 338 -12.00 -7.00 -5.60
CA HIS A 338 -10.61 -6.99 -6.04
C HIS A 338 -9.77 -7.99 -5.24
N LYS A 339 -8.71 -8.48 -5.88
CA LYS A 339 -7.73 -9.32 -5.22
C LYS A 339 -6.81 -8.44 -4.36
N THR A 340 -6.52 -8.91 -3.16
CA THR A 340 -5.50 -8.34 -2.28
C THR A 340 -4.59 -9.47 -1.79
N TYR A 341 -3.36 -9.16 -1.44
CA TYR A 341 -2.50 -10.12 -0.76
C TYR A 341 -2.40 -9.73 0.71
N LEU A 342 -2.71 -10.66 1.61
CA LEU A 342 -2.52 -10.47 3.04
C LEU A 342 -1.37 -11.36 3.52
N SER A 343 -0.53 -10.84 4.41
CA SER A 343 0.38 -11.66 5.20
C SER A 343 -0.42 -12.58 6.11
N SER A 344 0.21 -13.61 6.68
CA SER A 344 -0.47 -14.49 7.60
C SER A 344 -0.91 -13.71 8.85
N TYR A 345 -2.16 -13.86 9.27
CA TYR A 345 -2.70 -13.16 10.45
C TYR A 345 -3.54 -14.10 11.32
N TRP A 346 -3.73 -13.75 12.58
CA TRP A 346 -4.62 -14.48 13.48
C TRP A 346 -6.01 -13.85 13.45
N VAL A 347 -7.04 -14.70 13.41
CA VAL A 347 -8.43 -14.26 13.56
C VAL A 347 -9.11 -15.12 14.62
N GLU A 348 -10.05 -14.55 15.36
CA GLU A 348 -10.85 -15.35 16.29
C GLU A 348 -11.64 -16.43 15.56
N LYS A 349 -11.68 -17.63 16.15
CA LYS A 349 -12.47 -18.73 15.60
C LYS A 349 -13.97 -18.42 15.61
N TYR A 350 -14.41 -17.58 16.55
CA TYR A 350 -15.80 -17.20 16.77
C TYR A 350 -15.92 -15.69 16.82
N GLU A 351 -17.10 -15.16 16.54
CA GLU A 351 -17.37 -13.73 16.65
C GLU A 351 -17.26 -13.28 18.11
N VAL A 352 -16.81 -12.03 18.31
CA VAL A 352 -16.76 -11.42 19.64
C VAL A 352 -18.19 -11.19 20.11
N SER A 353 -18.57 -11.86 21.20
CA SER A 353 -19.89 -11.69 21.82
C SER A 353 -20.01 -10.35 22.57
N ASN A 354 -21.25 -9.90 22.78
CA ASN A 354 -21.55 -8.73 23.62
C ASN A 354 -20.90 -8.86 25.01
N ALA A 355 -21.00 -10.04 25.66
CA ALA A 355 -20.39 -10.28 26.97
C ALA A 355 -18.85 -10.23 26.93
N GLN A 356 -18.21 -10.68 25.84
CA GLN A 356 -16.77 -10.54 25.67
C GLN A 356 -16.36 -9.08 25.52
N TYR A 357 -17.05 -8.32 24.67
CA TYR A 357 -16.75 -6.90 24.45
C TYR A 357 -17.05 -6.06 25.69
N GLN A 358 -18.11 -6.40 26.43
CA GLN A 358 -18.51 -5.71 27.65
C GLN A 358 -17.43 -5.74 28.74
N ARG A 359 -16.67 -6.83 28.87
CA ARG A 359 -15.51 -6.88 29.79
C ARG A 359 -14.45 -5.81 29.47
N CYS A 360 -14.25 -5.47 28.21
CA CYS A 360 -13.34 -4.39 27.81
C CYS A 360 -13.93 -3.00 28.09
N VAL A 361 -15.25 -2.86 27.99
CA VAL A 361 -15.93 -1.61 28.33
C VAL A 361 -15.88 -1.38 29.86
N GLU A 362 -16.10 -2.43 30.64
CA GLU A 362 -16.02 -2.39 32.11
C GLU A 362 -14.61 -2.13 32.64
N SER A 363 -13.58 -2.52 31.89
CA SER A 363 -12.18 -2.18 32.22
C SER A 363 -11.84 -0.71 31.93
N GLY A 364 -12.71 0.02 31.23
CA GLY A 364 -12.51 1.40 30.83
C GLY A 364 -11.63 1.59 29.59
N VAL A 365 -11.16 0.51 28.96
CA VAL A 365 -10.32 0.58 27.75
C VAL A 365 -11.16 0.72 26.48
N CYS A 366 -12.30 0.01 26.39
CA CYS A 366 -13.22 0.12 25.27
C CYS A 366 -14.35 1.10 25.55
N SER A 367 -14.88 1.71 24.49
CA SER A 367 -16.14 2.46 24.55
C SER A 367 -17.30 1.59 24.05
N PRO A 368 -18.52 1.75 24.59
CA PRO A 368 -19.68 0.96 24.19
C PRO A 368 -20.10 1.23 22.73
N PRO A 369 -20.74 0.26 22.04
CA PRO A 369 -21.20 0.40 20.66
C PRO A 369 -22.16 1.58 20.47
N LYS A 370 -22.32 2.04 19.22
CA LYS A 370 -23.22 3.17 18.90
C LYS A 370 -24.68 2.85 19.20
N VAL A 371 -25.10 1.61 18.95
CA VAL A 371 -26.44 1.09 19.26
C VAL A 371 -26.31 0.14 20.44
N ARG A 372 -26.91 0.51 21.57
CA ARG A 372 -26.68 -0.20 22.85
C ARG A 372 -27.75 -1.21 23.24
N GLN A 373 -28.92 -1.18 22.61
CA GLN A 373 -30.07 -1.95 23.06
C GLN A 373 -29.81 -3.46 23.14
N ALA A 374 -29.17 -4.04 22.11
CA ALA A 374 -28.77 -5.45 22.14
C ALA A 374 -27.46 -5.70 22.92
N PHE A 375 -26.63 -4.68 23.11
CA PHE A 375 -25.37 -4.81 23.82
C PHE A 375 -25.55 -4.81 25.35
N GLU A 376 -26.48 -3.99 25.86
CA GLU A 376 -26.75 -3.83 27.30
C GLU A 376 -27.77 -4.86 27.83
N ASP A 377 -28.44 -5.60 26.95
CA ASP A 377 -29.41 -6.63 27.34
C ASP A 377 -28.74 -8.00 27.53
N SER A 378 -28.79 -8.50 28.77
CA SER A 378 -28.26 -9.79 29.18
C SER A 378 -28.75 -10.99 28.36
N GLN A 379 -29.94 -10.91 27.74
CA GLN A 379 -30.46 -11.98 26.88
C GLN A 379 -29.61 -12.15 25.61
N PHE A 380 -28.94 -11.09 25.16
CA PHE A 380 -28.09 -11.09 23.97
C PHE A 380 -26.60 -11.19 24.31
N ALA A 381 -26.24 -11.59 25.55
CA ALA A 381 -24.87 -11.69 26.01
C ALA A 381 -23.96 -12.54 25.10
N GLN A 382 -24.49 -13.63 24.53
CA GLN A 382 -23.76 -14.53 23.63
C GLN A 382 -23.89 -14.17 22.14
N HIS A 383 -24.66 -13.13 21.81
CA HIS A 383 -24.78 -12.66 20.43
C HIS A 383 -23.55 -11.84 20.03
N PRO A 384 -23.24 -11.76 18.73
CA PRO A 384 -22.14 -10.96 18.22
C PRO A 384 -22.32 -9.49 18.57
N VAL A 385 -21.23 -8.84 18.97
CA VAL A 385 -21.21 -7.39 19.11
C VAL A 385 -21.35 -6.77 17.73
N THR A 386 -22.28 -5.83 17.58
CA THR A 386 -22.55 -5.13 16.32
C THR A 386 -22.49 -3.63 16.53
N ASN A 387 -22.44 -2.85 15.43
CA ASN A 387 -22.41 -1.38 15.49
C ASN A 387 -21.23 -0.80 16.29
N ILE A 388 -20.10 -1.51 16.30
CA ILE A 388 -18.82 -1.00 16.76
C ILE A 388 -18.03 -0.42 15.58
N THR A 389 -17.29 0.63 15.85
CA THR A 389 -16.36 1.22 14.87
C THR A 389 -15.08 0.42 14.77
N TRP A 390 -14.29 0.66 13.71
CA TRP A 390 -12.97 0.06 13.58
C TRP A 390 -12.06 0.35 14.79
N ASN A 391 -12.06 1.60 15.29
CA ASN A 391 -11.29 1.98 16.48
C ASN A 391 -11.72 1.18 17.72
N GLN A 392 -13.03 0.98 17.89
CA GLN A 392 -13.58 0.19 18.98
C GLN A 392 -13.18 -1.28 18.92
N ALA A 393 -13.13 -1.86 17.71
CA ALA A 393 -12.62 -3.21 17.50
C ALA A 393 -11.11 -3.29 17.78
N ARG A 394 -10.32 -2.32 17.30
CA ARG A 394 -8.87 -2.23 17.56
C ARG A 394 -8.57 -2.15 19.06
N SER A 395 -9.27 -1.29 19.81
CA SER A 395 -9.10 -1.18 21.26
C SER A 395 -9.38 -2.50 21.98
N TYR A 396 -10.39 -3.26 21.53
CA TYR A 396 -10.68 -4.57 22.09
C TYR A 396 -9.56 -5.58 21.81
N CYS A 397 -9.07 -5.66 20.58
CA CYS A 397 -7.96 -6.55 20.23
C CYS A 397 -6.70 -6.21 21.02
N GLN A 398 -6.33 -4.93 21.12
CA GLN A 398 -5.17 -4.49 21.90
C GLN A 398 -5.33 -4.79 23.41
N TRP A 399 -6.55 -4.65 23.95
CA TRP A 399 -6.83 -4.94 25.36
C TRP A 399 -6.77 -6.44 25.66
N ARG A 400 -7.27 -7.29 24.74
CA ARG A 400 -7.23 -8.74 24.90
C ARG A 400 -5.78 -9.27 24.85
N GLY A 401 -4.92 -8.61 24.08
CA GLY A 401 -3.62 -9.16 23.66
C GLY A 401 -3.77 -10.00 22.40
#